data_AF-A0A951HH58-F1
#
_entry.id   AF-A0A951HH58-F1
#
_cell.length_a   1.000
_cell.length_b   1.000
_cell.length_c   1.000
_cell.angle_alpha   90.00
_cell.angle_beta   90.00
_cell.angle_gamma   90.00
#
_symmetry.space_group_name_H-M   'P 1'
#
loop_
_entity.id
_entity.type
_entity.pdbx_description
1 polymer ?
#
loop_
_entity_poly.entity_id
_entity_poly.type
_entity_poly.pdbx_seq_one_letter_code
_entity_poly.pdbx_strand_id
1 'polypeptide(L)' 'SRLQRLSGPAFDREFVRYMTRDHREDIAKFEQQVRTGDRRTAALARAQLPTLREHLRIAESLSR' A
#
# COMPACT_ATOMS: atom_id res chain seq x y z
N SER A 1 -0.01 -1.35 17.86
CA SER A 1 -0.01 -2.37 16.79
C SER A 1 0.99 -3.49 17.12
N ARG A 2 0.95 -4.65 16.43
CA ARG A 2 1.96 -5.72 16.62
C ARG A 2 3.39 -5.21 16.33
N LEU A 3 3.54 -4.31 15.36
CA LEU A 3 4.80 -3.67 14.96
C LEU A 3 5.51 -2.93 16.10
N GLN A 4 4.77 -2.18 16.93
CA GLN A 4 5.35 -1.38 18.02
C GLN A 4 6.09 -2.20 19.10
N ARG A 5 5.90 -3.52 19.11
CA ARG A 5 6.53 -4.44 20.08
C ARG A 5 7.67 -5.26 19.50
N LEU A 6 8.01 -5.06 18.22
CA LEU A 6 9.05 -5.82 17.52
C LEU A 6 10.27 -4.94 17.28
N SER A 7 11.44 -5.58 17.18
CA SER A 7 12.71 -4.93 16.85
C SER A 7 13.55 -5.79 15.92
N GLY A 8 14.50 -5.15 15.22
CA GLY A 8 15.43 -5.81 14.31
C GLY A 8 14.74 -6.69 13.26
N PRO A 9 15.26 -7.89 12.96
CA PRO A 9 14.72 -8.74 11.89
C PRO A 9 13.25 -9.16 12.07
N ALA A 10 12.76 -9.19 13.31
CA ALA A 10 11.35 -9.48 13.58
C ALA A 10 10.44 -8.31 13.19
N PHE A 11 10.91 -7.07 13.42
CA PHE A 11 10.23 -5.86 12.95
C PHE A 11 10.22 -5.82 11.43
N ASP A 12 11.36 -6.02 10.78
CA ASP A 12 11.49 -5.92 9.32
C ASP A 12 10.51 -6.86 8.61
N ARG A 13 10.44 -8.13 9.03
CA ARG A 13 9.49 -9.11 8.46
C ARG A 13 8.03 -8.72 8.67
N GLU A 14 7.69 -8.20 9.84
CA GLU A 14 6.32 -7.77 10.13
C GLU A 14 5.95 -6.52 9.34
N PHE A 15 6.88 -5.57 9.23
CA PHE A 15 6.72 -4.31 8.53
C PHE A 15 6.49 -4.55 7.04
N VAL A 16 7.34 -5.36 6.41
CA VAL A 16 7.19 -5.70 4.99
C VAL A 16 5.86 -6.41 4.73
N ARG A 17 5.48 -7.38 5.56
CA ARG A 17 4.19 -8.07 5.41
C ARG A 17 3.01 -7.12 5.55
N TYR A 18 3.08 -6.18 6.49
CA TYR A 18 2.06 -5.15 6.67
C TYR A 18 1.97 -4.25 5.43
N MET A 19 3.09 -3.68 4.99
CA MET A 19 3.14 -2.73 3.86
C MET A 19 2.67 -3.37 2.54
N THR A 20 3.07 -4.61 2.25
CA THR A 20 2.62 -5.32 1.04
C THR A 20 1.12 -5.56 1.06
N ARG A 21 0.55 -5.98 2.21
CA ARG A 21 -0.89 -6.22 2.33
C ARG A 21 -1.67 -4.91 2.19
N ASP A 22 -1.28 -3.89 2.96
CA ASP A 22 -1.97 -2.60 3.03
C ASP A 22 -1.99 -1.90 1.67
N HIS A 23 -0.84 -1.84 0.98
CA HIS A 23 -0.79 -1.22 -0.35
C HIS A 23 -1.56 -1.99 -1.42
N ARG A 24 -1.66 -3.32 -1.36
CA ARG A 24 -2.54 -4.08 -2.27
C ARG A 24 -4.01 -3.74 -2.03
N GLU A 25 -4.44 -3.67 -0.78
CA GLU A 25 -5.80 -3.29 -0.42
C GLU A 25 -6.12 -1.85 -0.86
N ASP A 26 -5.18 -0.92 -0.68
CA ASP A 26 -5.37 0.47 -1.07
C ASP A 26 -5.37 0.66 -2.57
N ILE A 27 -4.50 -0.03 -3.33
CA ILE A 27 -4.57 -0.03 -4.80
C ILE A 27 -5.95 -0.47 -5.26
N ALA A 28 -6.51 -1.56 -4.70
CA ALA A 28 -7.84 -2.05 -5.07
C ALA A 28 -8.94 -1.01 -4.78
N LYS A 29 -8.90 -0.36 -3.61
CA LYS A 29 -9.85 0.72 -3.25
C LYS A 29 -9.71 1.91 -4.20
N PHE A 30 -8.50 2.31 -4.55
CA PHE A 30 -8.26 3.45 -5.44
C PHE A 30 -8.70 3.12 -6.86
N GLU A 31 -8.43 1.92 -7.37
CA GLU A 31 -8.94 1.46 -8.66
C GLU A 31 -10.48 1.41 -8.70
N GLN A 32 -11.12 1.03 -7.59
CA GLN A 32 -12.58 1.12 -7.46
C GLN A 32 -13.08 2.57 -7.51
N GLN A 33 -12.42 3.50 -6.80
CA GLN A 33 -12.79 4.92 -6.81
C GLN A 33 -12.56 5.58 -8.17
N VAL A 34 -11.56 5.14 -8.94
CA VAL A 34 -11.38 5.58 -10.34
C VAL A 34 -12.59 5.22 -11.21
N ARG A 35 -13.26 4.10 -10.92
CA ARG A 35 -14.42 3.61 -11.69
C ARG A 35 -15.76 4.14 -11.20
N THR A 36 -15.90 4.36 -9.90
CA THR A 36 -17.21 4.57 -9.25
C THR A 36 -17.34 5.90 -8.51
N GLY A 37 -16.23 6.58 -8.24
CA GLY A 37 -16.22 7.84 -7.51
C GLY A 37 -16.69 9.03 -8.34
N ASP A 38 -17.06 10.12 -7.66
CA ASP A 38 -17.34 11.40 -8.32
C ASP A 38 -16.10 11.92 -9.07
N ARG A 39 -16.29 12.95 -9.92
CA ARG A 39 -15.21 13.50 -10.76
C ARG A 39 -13.95 13.88 -9.97
N ARG A 40 -14.08 14.46 -8.77
CA ARG A 40 -12.95 14.89 -7.94
C ARG A 40 -12.29 13.70 -7.28
N THR A 41 -13.08 12.79 -6.72
CA THR A 41 -12.60 11.59 -6.03
C THR A 41 -11.90 10.64 -7.00
N ALA A 42 -12.47 10.40 -8.18
CA ALA A 42 -11.85 9.57 -9.22
C ALA A 42 -10.54 10.18 -9.76
N ALA A 43 -10.48 11.52 -9.90
CA ALA A 43 -9.26 12.20 -10.32
C ALA A 43 -8.14 12.08 -9.27
N LEU A 44 -8.47 12.28 -7.99
CA LEU A 44 -7.52 12.10 -6.90
C LEU A 44 -7.03 10.63 -6.83
N ALA A 45 -7.95 9.67 -6.92
CA ALA A 45 -7.59 8.25 -6.90
C ALA A 45 -6.64 7.89 -8.06
N ARG A 46 -6.93 8.37 -9.28
CA ARG A 46 -6.06 8.14 -10.44
C ARG A 46 -4.67 8.75 -10.27
N ALA A 47 -4.57 9.93 -9.67
CA ALA A 47 -3.30 10.63 -9.47
C ALA A 47 -2.38 9.92 -8.46
N GLN A 48 -2.94 9.18 -7.49
CA GLN A 48 -2.16 8.52 -6.43
C GLN A 48 -1.77 7.08 -6.76
N LEU A 49 -2.44 6.42 -7.71
CA LEU A 49 -2.15 5.03 -8.10
C LEU A 49 -0.67 4.79 -8.47
N PRO A 50 0.05 5.67 -9.18
CA PRO A 50 1.47 5.46 -9.47
C PRO A 50 2.32 5.36 -8.20
N THR A 51 2.10 6.24 -7.23
CA THR A 51 2.84 6.23 -5.96
C THR A 51 2.52 4.98 -5.13
N LEU A 52 1.26 4.57 -5.04
CA LEU A 52 0.87 3.35 -4.33
C LEU A 52 1.50 2.09 -4.95
N ARG A 53 1.55 2.02 -6.29
CA ARG A 53 2.20 0.92 -7.01
C ARG A 53 3.71 0.89 -6.80
N GLU A 54 4.34 2.06 -6.76
CA GLU A 54 5.77 2.17 -6.46
C GLU A 54 6.10 1.74 -5.03
N HIS A 55 5.27 2.16 -4.05
CA HIS A 55 5.42 1.71 -2.67
C HIS A 55 5.25 0.19 -2.53
N LEU A 56 4.27 -0.40 -3.23
CA LEU A 56 4.09 -1.85 -3.25
C LEU A 56 5.34 -2.55 -3.83
N ARG A 57 5.87 -2.05 -4.95
CA ARG A 57 7.08 -2.59 -5.59
C ARG A 57 8.28 -2.55 -4.63
N ILE A 58 8.46 -1.44 -3.91
CA ILE A 58 9.51 -1.31 -2.90
C ILE A 58 9.29 -2.32 -1.76
N ALA A 59 8.08 -2.40 -1.20
CA ALA A 59 7.78 -3.36 -0.12
C ALA A 59 8.03 -4.82 -0.54
N GLU A 60 7.64 -5.21 -1.76
CA GLU A 60 7.91 -6.54 -2.30
C GLU A 60 9.40 -6.81 -2.52
N SER A 61 10.19 -5.76 -2.83
CA SER A 61 11.65 -5.90 -2.98
C SER A 61 12.39 -6.12 -1.65
N LEU A 62 11.84 -5.63 -0.53
CA LEU A 62 12.39 -5.82 0.82
C LEU A 62 12.13 -7.23 1.38
N SER A 63 11.30 -8.04 0.69
CA SER A 63 11.04 -9.44 1.06
C SER A 63 12.10 -10.42 0.54
N ARG A 64 13.06 -9.95 -0.27
CA ARG A 64 14.05 -10.78 -0.98
C ARG A 64 15.39 -10.84 -0.25
#